data_AF-A0A938H6U0-F1
#
_entry.id   AF-A0A938H6U0-F1
#
_cell.length_a   1.000
_cell.length_b   1.000
_cell.length_c   1.000
_cell.angle_alpha   90.00
_cell.angle_beta   90.00
_cell.angle_gamma   90.00
#
_symmetry.space_group_name_H-M   'P 1'
#
loop_
_entity.id
_entity.type
_entity.pdbx_description
1 polymer ?
#
loop_
_entity_poly.entity_id
_entity_poly.type
_entity_poly.pdbx_seq_one_letter_code
_entity_poly.pdbx_strand_id
1 'polypeptide(L)'
;MTPIDDLDPLGPSAGAGTLPEAQRLATGAPDTGVALWAIVFAGGIGSRFWPLSTPDRPKPLLALVSDRTLIEDTVGRLQPDIPPERVLILTSRDIAPAIRSVTAEVPEENVLVEPRPLGTAAALAWAAQELVQRAGPGAIACAVHADLAITFPDEFRRTVRRAAAYAAREQALVSIGIPATRAEAGFGYVLPGPPLDLDLSLEAGGVAETRGYIEKPSEMEARQRIIDGALWHGGVLIGTAGIFLEQLAEHCVEVRDGLDPLRRGNLPGFVGMVRATSLERGLLERSDRLLVVRGEFGWDDVGTWAALRRARELDDDGNGASGDARFVDAESNVVHAGHGRVVLYGVNRMLVVTLDGLTFVTTLDRATDLNRLLDQLPGSMRIHPAGPPRA
;
A
#
# COMPACT_ATOMS: atom_id res chain seq x y z
N MET A 1 -30.17 11.10 42.64
CA MET A 1 -30.41 11.16 41.17
C MET A 1 -29.88 12.50 40.71
N THR A 2 -28.61 12.52 40.37
CA THR A 2 -27.88 13.71 39.93
C THR A 2 -27.52 13.45 38.46
N PRO A 3 -27.85 14.34 37.51
CA PRO A 3 -27.56 14.10 36.10
C PRO A 3 -26.06 14.16 35.88
N ILE A 4 -25.57 13.19 35.11
CA ILE A 4 -24.26 13.16 34.48
C ILE A 4 -24.41 13.98 33.20
N ASP A 5 -23.66 15.07 33.07
CA ASP A 5 -23.32 15.68 31.80
C ASP A 5 -21.91 16.30 31.92
N ASP A 6 -21.25 16.42 30.77
CA ASP A 6 -19.90 16.92 30.50
C ASP A 6 -18.75 15.89 30.51
N LEU A 7 -18.83 14.96 29.55
CA LEU A 7 -17.63 14.46 28.86
C LEU A 7 -17.32 15.44 27.71
N ASP A 8 -16.27 16.24 27.93
CA ASP A 8 -15.64 17.16 26.98
C ASP A 8 -15.27 16.42 25.67
N PRO A 9 -15.62 16.92 24.46
CA PRO A 9 -15.28 16.26 23.22
C PRO A 9 -13.79 16.49 22.92
N LEU A 10 -13.07 15.38 22.80
CA LEU A 10 -11.86 15.17 21.98
C LEU A 10 -11.20 16.44 21.44
N GLY A 11 -10.04 16.77 22.03
CA GLY A 11 -9.14 17.82 21.54
C GLY A 11 -8.71 17.64 20.07
N PRO A 12 -7.97 18.61 19.50
CA PRO A 12 -7.79 18.79 18.07
C PRO A 12 -7.31 17.50 17.38
N SER A 13 -7.95 17.15 16.27
CA SER A 13 -7.57 15.99 15.46
C SER A 13 -6.09 16.08 15.11
N ALA A 14 -5.29 15.19 15.67
CA ALA A 14 -3.93 14.94 15.21
C ALA A 14 -4.03 14.49 13.75
N GLY A 15 -3.74 15.40 12.82
CA GLY A 15 -3.51 15.04 11.44
C GLY A 15 -2.40 13.99 11.39
N ALA A 16 -2.55 12.98 10.52
CA ALA A 16 -1.42 12.15 10.16
C ALA A 16 -0.39 13.07 9.48
N GLY A 17 0.72 13.38 10.14
CA GLY A 17 1.75 14.22 9.51
C GLY A 17 2.75 14.96 10.38
N THR A 18 2.64 15.00 11.71
CA THR A 18 3.68 15.67 12.52
C THR A 18 4.31 14.72 13.52
N LEU A 19 5.51 14.23 13.20
CA LEU A 19 6.43 13.66 14.19
C LEU A 19 7.02 14.82 15.01
N PRO A 20 6.85 14.86 16.35
CA PRO A 20 7.55 15.81 17.19
C PRO A 20 9.07 15.68 17.04
N GLU A 21 9.77 16.81 16.97
CA GLU A 21 11.22 16.87 16.76
C GLU A 21 12.05 16.05 17.78
N ALA A 22 11.50 15.80 18.97
CA ALA A 22 12.11 15.03 20.03
C ALA A 22 12.16 13.50 19.77
N GLN A 23 11.40 12.96 18.81
CA GLN A 23 11.44 11.54 18.43
C GLN A 23 12.48 11.22 17.34
N ARG A 24 13.23 12.23 16.86
CA ARG A 24 14.27 12.04 15.81
C ARG A 24 15.58 11.44 16.33
N LEU A 25 15.70 11.09 17.61
CA LEU A 25 16.97 10.67 18.22
C LEU A 25 16.87 9.35 19.01
N ALA A 26 17.82 8.48 18.67
CA ALA A 26 18.27 7.25 19.33
C ALA A 26 17.44 5.97 19.09
N THR A 27 17.82 5.22 18.05
CA THR A 27 18.30 3.84 18.20
C THR A 27 19.18 3.50 16.99
N GLY A 28 20.41 3.05 17.25
CA GLY A 28 21.30 2.55 16.21
C GLY A 28 20.73 1.27 15.62
N ALA A 29 20.14 1.35 14.43
CA ALA A 29 19.72 0.16 13.71
C ALA A 29 20.96 -0.69 13.40
N PRO A 30 20.92 -2.02 13.59
CA PRO A 30 21.96 -2.89 13.07
C PRO A 30 21.99 -2.73 11.54
N ASP A 31 23.11 -2.22 11.02
CA ASP A 31 23.43 -2.29 9.61
C ASP A 31 23.55 -3.77 9.25
N THR A 32 22.62 -4.28 8.45
CA THR A 32 22.63 -5.68 8.06
C THR A 32 23.85 -5.99 7.18
N GLY A 33 24.46 -5.00 6.53
CA GLY A 33 25.50 -5.22 5.51
C GLY A 33 25.02 -6.08 4.32
N VAL A 34 23.73 -6.45 4.27
CA VAL A 34 23.13 -7.34 3.28
C VAL A 34 22.33 -6.50 2.29
N ALA A 35 22.59 -6.72 1.01
CA ALA A 35 21.84 -6.18 -0.11
C ALA A 35 20.33 -6.51 0.00
N LEU A 36 19.49 -5.47 0.10
CA LEU A 36 18.03 -5.61 0.09
C LEU A 36 17.47 -5.65 -1.32
N TRP A 37 16.41 -6.43 -1.51
CA TRP A 37 15.58 -6.47 -2.71
C TRP A 37 14.18 -5.92 -2.41
N ALA A 38 13.44 -5.55 -3.46
CA ALA A 38 12.02 -5.23 -3.35
C ALA A 38 11.19 -6.14 -4.27
N ILE A 39 10.01 -6.50 -3.79
CA ILE A 39 8.96 -7.17 -4.56
C ILE A 39 7.76 -6.21 -4.56
N VAL A 40 7.51 -5.55 -5.67
CA VAL A 40 6.47 -4.52 -5.81
C VAL A 40 5.25 -5.12 -6.50
N PHE A 41 4.13 -5.20 -5.78
CA PHE A 41 2.85 -5.62 -6.34
C PHE A 41 2.19 -4.44 -7.06
N ALA A 42 2.23 -4.44 -8.38
CA ALA A 42 1.65 -3.42 -9.25
C ALA A 42 0.38 -3.91 -9.96
N GLY A 43 -0.43 -4.72 -9.27
CA GLY A 43 -1.71 -5.21 -9.76
C GLY A 43 -2.91 -4.41 -9.23
N GLY A 44 -4.06 -4.56 -9.88
CA GLY A 44 -5.34 -3.99 -9.42
C GLY A 44 -5.96 -3.05 -10.44
N ILE A 45 -7.27 -3.18 -10.66
CA ILE A 45 -8.01 -2.40 -11.67
C ILE A 45 -8.49 -1.05 -11.10
N GLY A 46 -8.49 -0.91 -9.77
CA GLY A 46 -8.69 0.36 -9.04
C GLY A 46 -9.76 1.31 -9.62
N SER A 47 -11.04 0.94 -9.62
CA SER A 47 -12.14 1.77 -10.17
C SER A 47 -12.59 2.95 -9.30
N ARG A 48 -12.04 3.07 -8.09
CA ARG A 48 -12.47 4.05 -7.07
C ARG A 48 -12.04 5.49 -7.35
N PHE A 49 -11.17 5.70 -8.33
CA PHE A 49 -10.67 7.02 -8.73
C PHE A 49 -11.24 7.48 -10.07
N TRP A 50 -12.43 7.01 -10.46
CA TRP A 50 -13.11 7.59 -11.62
C TRP A 50 -13.29 9.12 -11.42
N PRO A 51 -13.09 9.95 -12.44
CA PRO A 51 -12.79 9.62 -13.84
C PRO A 51 -11.30 9.41 -14.18
N LEU A 52 -10.40 9.57 -13.20
CA LEU A 52 -8.96 9.50 -13.41
C LEU A 52 -8.47 8.06 -13.67
N SER A 53 -8.99 7.08 -12.95
CA SER A 53 -8.68 5.66 -13.17
C SER A 53 -9.42 5.10 -14.38
N THR A 54 -8.71 4.41 -15.26
CA THR A 54 -9.28 3.63 -16.38
C THR A 54 -8.69 2.21 -16.37
N PRO A 55 -9.27 1.24 -17.13
CA PRO A 55 -8.67 -0.10 -17.24
C PRO A 55 -7.20 -0.09 -17.69
N ASP A 56 -6.84 0.81 -18.61
CA ASP A 56 -5.46 0.95 -19.12
C ASP A 56 -4.57 1.82 -18.21
N ARG A 57 -5.18 2.55 -17.28
CA ARG A 57 -4.49 3.42 -16.31
C ARG A 57 -5.06 3.21 -14.90
N PRO A 58 -4.83 2.03 -14.29
CA PRO A 58 -5.25 1.77 -12.92
C PRO A 58 -4.49 2.60 -11.89
N LYS A 59 -4.93 2.48 -10.63
CA LYS A 59 -4.41 3.23 -9.48
C LYS A 59 -2.87 3.35 -9.40
N PRO A 60 -2.05 2.30 -9.58
CA PRO A 60 -0.59 2.45 -9.50
C PRO A 60 -0.02 3.47 -10.50
N LEU A 61 -0.69 3.70 -11.63
CA LEU A 61 -0.31 4.63 -12.70
C LEU A 61 -0.94 6.04 -12.54
N LEU A 62 -1.51 6.34 -11.38
CA LEU A 62 -2.14 7.64 -11.10
C LEU A 62 -1.23 8.51 -10.24
N ALA A 63 -1.12 9.78 -10.62
CA ALA A 63 -0.47 10.82 -9.83
C ALA A 63 -1.45 11.39 -8.81
N LEU A 64 -1.63 10.65 -7.71
CA LEU A 64 -2.64 10.97 -6.71
C LEU A 64 -2.10 11.82 -5.55
N VAL A 65 -0.86 11.58 -5.15
CA VAL A 65 -0.27 12.19 -3.94
C VAL A 65 0.74 13.26 -4.32
N SER A 66 1.62 12.93 -5.26
CA SER A 66 2.61 13.83 -5.86
C SER A 66 2.33 14.00 -7.36
N ASP A 67 3.22 14.69 -8.06
CA ASP A 67 3.21 14.80 -9.53
C ASP A 67 3.66 13.50 -10.24
N ARG A 68 4.15 12.50 -9.49
CA ARG A 68 4.55 11.18 -10.01
C ARG A 68 3.44 10.17 -9.80
N THR A 69 3.44 9.11 -10.60
CA THR A 69 2.55 7.98 -10.36
C THR A 69 2.89 7.28 -9.04
N LEU A 70 1.91 6.63 -8.42
CA LEU A 70 2.13 5.93 -7.14
C LEU A 70 3.24 4.87 -7.23
N ILE A 71 3.38 4.19 -8.37
CA ILE A 71 4.47 3.23 -8.55
C ILE A 71 5.84 3.91 -8.68
N GLU A 72 5.95 5.03 -9.40
CA GLU A 72 7.19 5.82 -9.45
C GLU A 72 7.60 6.29 -8.06
N ASP A 73 6.63 6.77 -7.27
CA ASP A 73 6.85 7.17 -5.88
C ASP A 73 7.30 5.99 -5.02
N THR A 74 6.71 4.80 -5.23
CA THR A 74 7.09 3.57 -4.52
C THR A 74 8.49 3.10 -4.89
N VAL A 75 8.87 3.08 -6.17
CA VAL A 75 10.22 2.72 -6.60
C VAL A 75 11.24 3.75 -6.12
N GLY A 76 10.93 5.03 -6.26
CA GLY A 76 11.80 6.13 -5.85
C GLY A 76 12.09 6.15 -4.35
N ARG A 77 11.09 5.89 -3.49
CA ARG A 77 11.29 5.90 -2.02
C ARG A 77 12.13 4.75 -1.50
N LEU A 78 12.31 3.67 -2.27
CA LEU A 78 13.17 2.55 -1.88
C LEU A 78 14.66 2.88 -2.04
N GLN A 79 15.00 3.88 -2.86
CA GLN A 79 16.38 4.34 -3.04
C GLN A 79 16.85 5.19 -1.84
N PRO A 80 18.16 5.16 -1.48
CA PRO A 80 19.23 4.41 -2.16
C PRO A 80 19.40 2.96 -1.67
N ASP A 81 18.63 2.53 -0.66
CA ASP A 81 18.83 1.22 -0.02
C ASP A 81 18.58 0.03 -0.96
N ILE A 82 17.57 0.18 -1.82
CA ILE A 82 17.22 -0.81 -2.84
C ILE A 82 17.27 -0.07 -4.18
N PRO A 83 18.36 -0.23 -4.95
CA PRO A 83 18.48 0.38 -6.27
C PRO A 83 17.57 -0.34 -7.28
N PRO A 84 17.23 0.29 -8.43
CA PRO A 84 16.28 -0.26 -9.41
C PRO A 84 16.59 -1.69 -9.89
N GLU A 85 17.86 -2.07 -9.97
CA GLU A 85 18.29 -3.42 -10.38
C GLU A 85 17.87 -4.51 -9.40
N ARG A 86 17.51 -4.12 -8.17
CA ARG A 86 17.01 -5.01 -7.10
C ARG A 86 15.52 -4.88 -6.82
N VAL A 87 14.78 -4.20 -7.70
CA VAL A 87 13.32 -4.10 -7.62
C VAL A 87 12.71 -5.07 -8.62
N LEU A 88 11.93 -6.04 -8.16
CA LEU A 88 11.06 -6.88 -8.99
C LEU A 88 9.64 -6.31 -8.97
N ILE A 89 9.04 -6.09 -10.13
CA ILE A 89 7.66 -5.57 -10.25
C ILE A 89 6.75 -6.67 -10.80
N LEU A 90 5.65 -6.95 -10.11
CA LEU A 90 4.66 -7.93 -10.53
C LEU A 90 3.42 -7.20 -11.04
N THR A 91 3.04 -7.49 -12.28
CA THR A 91 2.00 -6.74 -12.97
C THR A 91 1.25 -7.61 -13.98
N SER A 92 0.07 -7.19 -14.42
CA SER A 92 -0.66 -7.87 -15.49
C SER A 92 -0.17 -7.45 -16.87
N ARG A 93 -0.45 -8.30 -17.86
CA ARG A 93 -0.08 -8.09 -19.27
C ARG A 93 -0.58 -6.75 -19.83
N ASP A 94 -1.79 -6.36 -19.47
CA ASP A 94 -2.48 -5.20 -20.07
C ASP A 94 -1.83 -3.88 -19.68
N ILE A 95 -1.26 -3.79 -18.47
CA ILE A 95 -0.67 -2.56 -17.92
C ILE A 95 0.87 -2.60 -17.89
N ALA A 96 1.50 -3.75 -18.16
CA ALA A 96 2.95 -3.90 -18.18
C ALA A 96 3.67 -2.87 -19.07
N PRO A 97 3.18 -2.51 -20.28
CA PRO A 97 3.82 -1.47 -21.08
C PRO A 97 3.83 -0.10 -20.40
N ALA A 98 2.73 0.29 -19.76
CA ALA A 98 2.62 1.57 -19.06
C ALA A 98 3.49 1.59 -17.79
N ILE A 99 3.53 0.48 -17.04
CA ILE A 99 4.40 0.31 -15.88
C ILE A 99 5.87 0.47 -16.27
N ARG A 100 6.33 -0.25 -17.30
CA ARG A 100 7.71 -0.13 -17.82
C ARG A 100 8.04 1.28 -18.26
N SER A 101 7.08 2.00 -18.85
CA SER A 101 7.30 3.38 -19.29
C SER A 101 7.54 4.34 -18.13
N VAL A 102 6.84 4.17 -16.99
CA VAL A 102 6.98 5.07 -15.84
C VAL A 102 8.10 4.64 -14.90
N THR A 103 8.50 3.36 -14.90
CA THR A 103 9.64 2.84 -14.14
C THR A 103 10.80 2.44 -15.05
N ALA A 104 11.18 3.32 -15.98
CA ALA A 104 12.18 3.03 -17.01
C ALA A 104 13.58 2.72 -16.46
N GLU A 105 13.87 3.11 -15.22
CA GLU A 105 15.08 2.79 -14.48
C GLU A 105 15.13 1.34 -13.98
N VAL A 106 13.99 0.65 -13.88
CA VAL A 106 13.93 -0.76 -13.47
C VAL A 106 14.21 -1.64 -14.70
N PRO A 107 15.16 -2.60 -14.64
CA PRO A 107 15.45 -3.48 -15.76
C PRO A 107 14.21 -4.22 -16.27
N GLU A 108 14.10 -4.41 -17.59
CA GLU A 108 12.91 -5.01 -18.19
C GLU A 108 12.67 -6.44 -17.69
N GLU A 109 13.74 -7.20 -17.46
CA GLU A 109 13.75 -8.55 -16.90
C GLU A 109 13.31 -8.62 -15.43
N ASN A 110 13.19 -7.47 -14.76
CA ASN A 110 12.65 -7.38 -13.40
C ASN A 110 11.14 -7.13 -13.38
N VAL A 111 10.52 -6.84 -14.52
CA VAL A 111 9.07 -6.69 -14.63
C VAL A 111 8.45 -8.05 -14.97
N LEU A 112 8.00 -8.75 -13.93
CA LEU A 112 7.37 -10.07 -14.01
C LEU A 112 5.90 -9.92 -14.41
N VAL A 113 5.60 -10.26 -15.67
CA VAL A 113 4.26 -10.13 -16.25
C VAL A 113 3.45 -11.40 -15.97
N GLU A 114 2.42 -11.27 -15.14
CA GLU A 114 1.53 -12.37 -14.81
C GLU A 114 0.78 -12.89 -16.05
N PRO A 115 0.78 -14.21 -16.30
CA PRO A 115 0.09 -14.80 -17.44
C PRO A 115 -1.43 -14.78 -17.30
N ARG A 116 -1.91 -14.67 -16.06
CA ARG A 116 -3.30 -14.44 -15.64
C ARG A 116 -3.27 -13.85 -14.24
N PRO A 117 -4.36 -13.26 -13.70
CA PRO A 117 -4.39 -12.83 -12.31
C PRO A 117 -4.07 -14.00 -11.36
N LEU A 118 -2.92 -13.92 -10.68
CA LEU A 118 -2.42 -14.95 -9.77
C LEU A 118 -2.79 -14.68 -8.30
N GLY A 119 -3.14 -13.44 -7.95
CA GLY A 119 -3.26 -13.00 -6.55
C GLY A 119 -1.91 -12.82 -5.88
N THR A 120 -1.86 -12.04 -4.80
CA THR A 120 -0.58 -11.60 -4.20
C THR A 120 0.22 -12.74 -3.56
N ALA A 121 -0.43 -13.83 -3.11
CA ALA A 121 0.27 -14.98 -2.54
C ALA A 121 1.10 -15.75 -3.60
N ALA A 122 0.50 -16.06 -4.76
CA ALA A 122 1.20 -16.76 -5.84
C ALA A 122 2.20 -15.83 -6.54
N ALA A 123 1.88 -14.54 -6.65
CA ALA A 123 2.81 -13.51 -7.10
C ALA A 123 4.07 -13.47 -6.22
N LEU A 124 3.90 -13.45 -4.88
CA LEU A 124 5.02 -13.52 -3.93
C LEU A 124 5.84 -14.80 -4.10
N ALA A 125 5.21 -15.96 -4.28
CA ALA A 125 5.94 -17.22 -4.52
C ALA A 125 6.83 -17.12 -5.77
N TRP A 126 6.29 -16.60 -6.88
CA TRP A 126 7.06 -16.47 -8.11
C TRP A 126 8.24 -15.53 -7.92
N ALA A 127 8.02 -14.33 -7.39
CA ALA A 127 9.11 -13.37 -7.16
C ALA A 127 10.15 -13.88 -6.15
N ALA A 128 9.72 -14.55 -5.08
CA ALA A 128 10.64 -15.18 -4.13
C ALA A 128 11.49 -16.25 -4.83
N GLN A 129 10.91 -17.09 -5.70
CA GLN A 129 11.68 -18.07 -6.47
C GLN A 129 12.68 -17.41 -7.43
N GLU A 130 12.31 -16.31 -8.10
CA GLU A 130 13.23 -15.52 -8.93
C GLU A 130 14.40 -14.99 -8.10
N LEU A 131 14.14 -14.50 -6.88
CA LEU A 131 15.20 -14.07 -5.96
C LEU A 131 16.09 -15.22 -5.52
N VAL A 132 15.54 -16.41 -5.23
CA VAL A 132 16.34 -17.60 -4.92
C VAL A 132 17.32 -17.90 -6.04
N GLN A 133 16.89 -17.81 -7.30
CA GLN A 133 17.76 -18.08 -8.45
C GLN A 133 18.84 -17.01 -8.64
N ARG A 134 18.53 -15.74 -8.38
CA ARG A 134 19.44 -14.59 -8.62
C ARG A 134 20.41 -14.33 -7.48
N ALA A 135 19.98 -14.52 -6.24
CA ALA A 135 20.70 -14.09 -5.05
C ALA A 135 20.70 -15.13 -3.90
N GLY A 136 20.10 -16.30 -4.13
CA GLY A 136 20.04 -17.39 -3.16
C GLY A 136 18.88 -17.28 -2.16
N PRO A 137 18.60 -18.36 -1.40
CA PRO A 137 17.46 -18.41 -0.47
C PRO A 137 17.58 -17.41 0.69
N GLY A 138 18.79 -16.96 1.02
CA GLY A 138 19.02 -15.95 2.06
C GLY A 138 18.79 -14.50 1.62
N ALA A 139 18.46 -14.25 0.34
CA ALA A 139 18.20 -12.90 -0.15
C ALA A 139 16.99 -12.29 0.59
N ILE A 140 17.17 -11.12 1.20
CA ILE A 140 16.12 -10.43 1.95
C ILE A 140 15.37 -9.49 1.02
N ALA A 141 14.04 -9.56 1.03
CA ALA A 141 13.21 -8.68 0.25
C ALA A 141 12.10 -8.01 1.07
N CYS A 142 11.82 -6.76 0.70
CA CYS A 142 10.66 -6.00 1.10
C CYS A 142 9.56 -6.20 0.05
N ALA A 143 8.53 -6.97 0.38
CA ALA A 143 7.33 -7.10 -0.44
C ALA A 143 6.36 -5.96 -0.09
N VAL A 144 5.96 -5.17 -1.09
CA VAL A 144 5.23 -3.91 -0.90
C VAL A 144 4.21 -3.69 -2.02
N HIS A 145 3.07 -3.08 -1.69
CA HIS A 145 2.12 -2.62 -2.70
C HIS A 145 2.59 -1.33 -3.39
N ALA A 146 2.35 -1.23 -4.70
CA ALA A 146 2.78 -0.08 -5.51
C ALA A 146 2.01 1.23 -5.24
N ASP A 147 1.00 1.20 -4.36
CA ASP A 147 -0.02 2.25 -4.26
C ASP A 147 -0.18 2.84 -2.84
N LEU A 148 0.91 2.82 -2.07
CA LEU A 148 0.98 3.41 -0.73
C LEU A 148 1.45 4.87 -0.76
N ALA A 149 0.77 5.73 0.00
CA ALA A 149 1.28 7.07 0.33
C ALA A 149 2.19 7.00 1.54
N ILE A 150 3.42 7.49 1.40
CA ILE A 150 4.38 7.59 2.51
C ILE A 150 4.97 9.00 2.57
N THR A 151 4.78 9.68 3.69
CA THR A 151 5.16 11.09 3.91
C THR A 151 6.65 11.26 4.22
N PHE A 152 7.24 10.34 4.97
CA PHE A 152 8.64 10.40 5.41
C PHE A 152 9.45 9.20 4.89
N PRO A 153 9.96 9.25 3.64
CA PRO A 153 10.70 8.16 3.01
C PRO A 153 11.92 7.66 3.81
N ASP A 154 12.65 8.55 4.48
CA ASP A 154 13.81 8.17 5.30
C ASP A 154 13.43 7.32 6.51
N GLU A 155 12.32 7.65 7.20
CA GLU A 155 11.80 6.85 8.31
C GLU A 155 11.24 5.51 7.83
N PHE A 156 10.60 5.49 6.66
CA PHE A 156 10.18 4.26 6.02
C PHE A 156 11.37 3.33 5.75
N ARG A 157 12.44 3.85 5.13
CA ARG A 157 13.68 3.12 4.87
C ARG A 157 14.33 2.59 6.14
N ARG A 158 14.43 3.42 7.20
CA ARG A 158 14.92 2.97 8.51
C ARG A 158 14.09 1.81 9.07
N THR A 159 12.76 1.89 8.97
CA THR A 159 11.86 0.82 9.42
C THR A 159 12.06 -0.47 8.61
N VAL A 160 12.21 -0.37 7.28
CA VAL A 160 12.50 -1.51 6.41
C VAL A 160 13.84 -2.16 6.76
N ARG A 161 14.92 -1.39 6.95
CA ARG A 161 16.23 -1.94 7.36
C ARG A 161 16.14 -2.68 8.68
N ARG A 162 15.44 -2.09 9.65
CA ARG A 162 15.19 -2.72 10.95
C ARG A 162 14.42 -4.03 10.79
N ALA A 163 13.31 -4.03 10.06
CA ALA A 163 12.52 -5.24 9.81
C ALA A 163 13.36 -6.33 9.11
N ALA A 164 14.20 -5.94 8.15
CA ALA A 164 15.11 -6.85 7.45
C ALA A 164 16.14 -7.49 8.40
N ALA A 165 16.66 -6.75 9.37
CA ALA A 165 17.57 -7.29 10.37
C ALA A 165 16.91 -8.39 11.22
N TYR A 166 15.66 -8.17 11.67
CA TYR A 166 14.91 -9.19 12.40
C TYR A 166 14.52 -10.38 11.51
N ALA A 167 14.08 -10.13 10.27
CA ALA A 167 13.74 -11.19 9.32
C ALA A 167 14.92 -12.14 9.09
N ALA A 168 16.13 -11.58 8.95
CA ALA A 168 17.36 -12.35 8.79
C ALA A 168 17.76 -13.10 10.06
N ARG A 169 17.69 -12.45 11.22
CA ARG A 169 18.10 -13.05 12.51
C ARG A 169 17.17 -14.17 12.95
N GLU A 170 15.87 -13.95 12.85
CA GLU A 170 14.83 -14.85 13.37
C GLU A 170 14.33 -15.85 12.33
N GLN A 171 14.72 -15.70 11.05
CA GLN A 171 14.18 -16.51 9.94
C GLN A 171 12.64 -16.49 9.93
N ALA A 172 12.06 -15.30 10.10
CA ALA A 172 10.63 -15.07 10.23
C ALA A 172 10.13 -14.05 9.21
N LEU A 173 8.82 -14.05 8.97
CA LEU A 173 8.15 -12.96 8.27
C LEU A 173 8.02 -11.76 9.21
N VAL A 174 8.28 -10.55 8.72
CA VAL A 174 8.14 -9.33 9.51
C VAL A 174 7.19 -8.38 8.81
N SER A 175 6.03 -8.12 9.40
CA SER A 175 5.09 -7.10 8.93
C SER A 175 5.46 -5.73 9.50
N ILE A 176 5.25 -4.67 8.71
CA ILE A 176 5.22 -3.31 9.24
C ILE A 176 3.79 -2.98 9.67
N GLY A 177 3.60 -2.74 10.97
CA GLY A 177 2.34 -2.32 11.55
C GLY A 177 2.24 -0.80 11.69
N ILE A 178 1.15 -0.21 11.24
CA ILE A 178 0.89 1.23 11.34
C ILE A 178 -0.06 1.50 12.52
N PRO A 179 0.21 2.51 13.38
CA PRO A 179 -0.69 2.87 14.46
C PRO A 179 -2.08 3.21 13.94
N ALA A 180 -3.08 2.46 14.40
CA ALA A 180 -4.45 2.65 13.94
C ALA A 180 -5.07 3.88 14.62
N THR A 181 -5.49 4.85 13.81
CA THR A 181 -6.11 6.11 14.30
C THR A 181 -7.64 6.11 14.17
N ARG A 182 -8.21 5.12 13.49
CA ARG A 182 -9.65 4.91 13.33
C ARG A 182 -9.97 3.44 13.08
N ALA A 183 -11.22 3.05 13.30
CA ALA A 183 -11.69 1.76 12.83
C ALA A 183 -11.87 1.80 11.31
N GLU A 184 -11.12 0.95 10.59
CA GLU A 184 -11.14 0.87 9.13
C GLU A 184 -11.34 -0.58 8.72
N ALA A 185 -12.58 -0.95 8.40
CA ALA A 185 -12.94 -2.31 8.00
C ALA A 185 -12.29 -2.73 6.66
N GLY A 186 -11.79 -1.78 5.88
CA GLY A 186 -11.06 -2.07 4.64
C GLY A 186 -9.63 -2.56 4.84
N PHE A 187 -9.07 -2.48 6.06
CA PHE A 187 -7.67 -2.81 6.34
C PHE A 187 -7.52 -4.15 7.06
N GLY A 188 -6.35 -4.75 6.90
CA GLY A 188 -5.91 -5.83 7.78
C GLY A 188 -5.33 -5.30 9.09
N TYR A 189 -5.44 -6.11 10.14
CA TYR A 189 -4.97 -5.78 11.48
C TYR A 189 -3.97 -6.84 11.95
N VAL A 190 -2.78 -6.39 12.35
CA VAL A 190 -1.78 -7.22 13.01
C VAL A 190 -1.97 -7.05 14.51
N LEU A 191 -1.99 -8.16 15.25
CA LEU A 191 -2.17 -8.16 16.70
C LEU A 191 -0.81 -8.36 17.37
N PRO A 192 -0.16 -7.32 17.93
CA PRO A 192 1.08 -7.50 18.64
C PRO A 192 0.91 -8.44 19.84
N GLY A 193 1.90 -9.30 20.02
CA GLY A 193 2.08 -10.19 21.15
C GLY A 193 3.25 -9.75 22.04
N PRO A 194 3.91 -10.69 22.74
CA PRO A 194 5.08 -10.40 23.55
C PRO A 194 6.21 -9.76 22.73
N PRO A 195 6.96 -8.79 23.32
CA PRO A 195 8.15 -8.25 22.67
C PRO A 195 9.23 -9.33 22.56
N LEU A 196 9.96 -9.34 21.45
CA LEU A 196 11.11 -10.24 21.27
C LEU A 196 12.35 -9.71 22.01
N ASP A 197 12.51 -8.39 22.03
CA ASP A 197 13.60 -7.72 22.75
C ASP A 197 13.06 -7.19 24.09
N LEU A 198 13.58 -7.72 25.20
CA LEU A 198 13.07 -7.40 26.54
C LEU A 198 13.26 -5.93 26.93
N ASP A 199 14.30 -5.29 26.42
CA ASP A 199 14.69 -3.92 26.78
C ASP A 199 14.21 -2.87 25.75
N LEU A 200 13.51 -3.29 24.68
CA LEU A 200 13.11 -2.40 23.60
C LEU A 200 11.63 -2.63 23.23
N SER A 201 10.77 -1.70 23.65
CA SER A 201 9.34 -1.77 23.31
C SER A 201 9.08 -1.54 21.83
N LEU A 202 7.91 -1.95 21.35
CA LEU A 202 7.50 -1.77 19.96
C LEU A 202 7.44 -0.28 19.55
N GLU A 203 7.03 0.61 20.46
CA GLU A 203 7.03 2.07 20.29
C GLU A 203 8.45 2.65 20.24
N ALA A 204 9.38 2.09 20.99
CA ALA A 204 10.79 2.49 20.98
C ALA A 204 11.57 1.90 19.79
N GLY A 205 10.88 1.22 18.87
CA GLY A 205 11.48 0.62 17.68
C GLY A 205 11.95 -0.81 17.86
N GLY A 206 11.42 -1.55 18.83
CA GLY A 206 11.61 -2.99 18.97
C GLY A 206 10.75 -3.80 17.99
N VAL A 207 10.75 -5.12 18.18
CA VAL A 207 9.91 -6.07 17.45
C VAL A 207 9.09 -6.89 18.44
N ALA A 208 7.89 -7.29 18.03
CA ALA A 208 7.06 -8.20 18.79
C ALA A 208 6.70 -9.43 17.97
N GLU A 209 6.47 -10.56 18.65
CA GLU A 209 5.69 -11.65 18.10
C GLU A 209 4.28 -11.16 17.75
N THR A 210 3.56 -11.90 16.92
CA THR A 210 2.15 -11.62 16.65
C THR A 210 1.26 -12.67 17.31
N ARG A 211 0.15 -12.22 17.91
CA ARG A 211 -0.93 -13.10 18.37
C ARG A 211 -1.83 -13.57 17.22
N GLY A 212 -1.63 -12.99 16.03
CA GLY A 212 -2.37 -13.29 14.82
C GLY A 212 -2.58 -12.07 13.94
N TYR A 213 -3.27 -12.32 12.84
CA TYR A 213 -3.65 -11.34 11.83
C TYR A 213 -5.14 -11.47 11.54
N ILE A 214 -5.82 -10.34 11.29
CA ILE A 214 -7.24 -10.32 10.89
C ILE A 214 -7.39 -9.48 9.63
N GLU A 215 -7.81 -10.08 8.52
CA GLU A 215 -8.07 -9.36 7.28
C GLU A 215 -9.49 -8.78 7.26
N LYS A 216 -9.61 -7.46 7.14
CA LYS A 216 -10.87 -6.74 6.90
C LYS A 216 -11.99 -7.12 7.87
N PRO A 217 -11.78 -6.87 9.19
CA PRO A 217 -12.78 -7.18 10.21
C PRO A 217 -14.03 -6.31 10.05
N SER A 218 -15.10 -6.69 10.78
CA SER A 218 -16.24 -5.79 10.96
C SER A 218 -15.82 -4.50 11.67
N GLU A 219 -16.56 -3.40 11.50
CA GLU A 219 -16.24 -2.13 12.16
C GLU A 219 -16.19 -2.26 13.70
N MET A 220 -17.12 -3.03 14.27
CA MET A 220 -17.15 -3.31 15.71
C MET A 220 -15.91 -4.05 16.17
N GLU A 221 -15.49 -5.06 15.41
CA GLU A 221 -14.27 -5.79 15.71
C GLU A 221 -13.03 -4.91 15.54
N ALA A 222 -12.93 -4.12 14.48
CA ALA A 222 -11.86 -3.15 14.28
C ALA A 222 -11.71 -2.20 15.49
N ARG A 223 -12.82 -1.65 16.00
CA ARG A 223 -12.80 -0.80 17.20
C ARG A 223 -12.22 -1.53 18.41
N GLN A 224 -12.65 -2.77 18.65
CA GLN A 224 -12.13 -3.57 19.75
C GLN A 224 -10.64 -3.87 19.59
N ARG A 225 -10.19 -4.27 18.39
CA ARG A 225 -8.78 -4.58 18.14
C ARG A 225 -7.87 -3.38 18.36
N ILE A 226 -8.31 -2.17 18.00
CA ILE A 226 -7.55 -0.94 18.24
C ILE A 226 -7.38 -0.70 19.76
N ILE A 227 -8.43 -0.90 20.55
CA ILE A 227 -8.34 -0.80 22.02
C ILE A 227 -7.33 -1.81 22.56
N ASP A 228 -7.27 -3.00 21.98
CA ASP A 228 -6.34 -4.08 22.37
C ASP A 228 -4.90 -3.87 21.84
N GLY A 229 -4.60 -2.71 21.22
CA GLY A 229 -3.28 -2.35 20.72
C GLY A 229 -2.94 -2.87 19.32
N ALA A 230 -3.95 -3.26 18.52
CA ALA A 230 -3.72 -3.70 17.14
C ALA A 230 -3.18 -2.58 16.25
N LEU A 231 -2.36 -2.98 15.29
CA LEU A 231 -1.81 -2.11 14.26
C LEU A 231 -2.47 -2.44 12.92
N TRP A 232 -2.65 -1.46 12.04
CA TRP A 232 -2.98 -1.75 10.66
C TRP A 232 -1.81 -2.46 9.98
N HIS A 233 -2.10 -3.42 9.11
CA HIS A 233 -1.09 -3.94 8.20
C HIS A 233 -0.73 -2.85 7.18
N GLY A 234 0.52 -2.39 7.19
CA GLY A 234 0.98 -1.30 6.32
C GLY A 234 1.12 -1.69 4.83
N GLY A 235 0.73 -2.90 4.44
CA GLY A 235 0.94 -3.41 3.07
C GLY A 235 2.40 -3.68 2.76
N VAL A 236 3.20 -3.97 3.79
CA VAL A 236 4.64 -4.25 3.69
C VAL A 236 4.99 -5.48 4.51
N LEU A 237 5.64 -6.44 3.86
CA LEU A 237 6.10 -7.69 4.45
C LEU A 237 7.57 -7.92 4.10
N ILE A 238 8.39 -8.21 5.10
CA ILE A 238 9.83 -8.42 4.94
C ILE A 238 10.15 -9.87 5.28
N GLY A 239 11.02 -10.48 4.50
CA GLY A 239 11.43 -11.88 4.68
C GLY A 239 12.59 -12.22 3.76
N THR A 240 13.29 -13.31 4.07
CA THR A 240 14.16 -13.95 3.09
C THR A 240 13.33 -14.63 1.99
N ALA A 241 13.91 -14.78 0.79
CA ALA A 241 13.27 -15.51 -0.30
C ALA A 241 12.91 -16.96 0.11
N GLY A 242 13.79 -17.59 0.90
CA GLY A 242 13.55 -18.91 1.48
C GLY A 242 12.36 -18.93 2.44
N ILE A 243 12.27 -18.01 3.40
CA ILE A 243 11.17 -18.00 4.37
C ILE A 243 9.82 -17.72 3.72
N PHE A 244 9.77 -16.87 2.68
CA PHE A 244 8.54 -16.68 1.91
C PHE A 244 8.05 -18.00 1.29
N LEU A 245 8.94 -18.75 0.64
CA LEU A 245 8.59 -20.02 0.00
C LEU A 245 8.25 -21.11 1.02
N GLU A 246 8.95 -21.18 2.15
CA GLU A 246 8.68 -22.10 3.27
C GLU A 246 7.28 -21.85 3.84
N GLN A 247 6.99 -20.61 4.22
CA GLN A 247 5.72 -20.24 4.84
C GLN A 247 4.55 -20.40 3.87
N LEU A 248 4.73 -20.09 2.58
CA LEU A 248 3.72 -20.37 1.55
C LEU A 248 3.49 -21.88 1.37
N ALA A 249 4.54 -22.70 1.40
CA ALA A 249 4.40 -24.15 1.32
C ALA A 249 3.64 -24.70 2.54
N GLU A 250 3.91 -24.16 3.72
CA GLU A 250 3.32 -24.62 4.97
C GLU A 250 1.85 -24.18 5.11
N HIS A 251 1.53 -22.92 4.84
CA HIS A 251 0.22 -22.36 5.21
C HIS A 251 -0.72 -22.05 4.03
N CYS A 252 -0.19 -21.88 2.81
CA CYS A 252 -0.97 -21.45 1.66
C CYS A 252 -1.35 -22.62 0.74
N VAL A 253 -2.47 -23.30 1.06
CA VAL A 253 -2.98 -24.43 0.28
C VAL A 253 -3.30 -24.09 -1.18
N GLU A 254 -3.56 -22.82 -1.47
CA GLU A 254 -3.83 -22.31 -2.81
C GLU A 254 -2.57 -22.25 -3.69
N VAL A 255 -1.39 -22.23 -3.09
CA VAL A 255 -0.10 -22.05 -3.77
C VAL A 255 0.81 -23.28 -3.65
N ARG A 256 0.71 -24.01 -2.52
CA ARG A 256 1.58 -25.13 -2.11
C ARG A 256 1.94 -26.09 -3.26
N ASP A 257 0.93 -26.62 -3.95
CA ASP A 257 1.14 -27.66 -4.96
C ASP A 257 1.85 -27.15 -6.21
N GLY A 258 1.77 -25.84 -6.49
CA GLY A 258 2.49 -25.20 -7.60
C GLY A 258 3.98 -24.99 -7.33
N LEU A 259 4.43 -25.03 -6.06
CA LEU A 259 5.80 -24.65 -5.70
C LEU A 259 6.87 -25.61 -6.26
N ASP A 260 6.58 -26.90 -6.39
CA ASP A 260 7.53 -27.85 -7.00
C ASP A 260 7.76 -27.58 -8.50
N PRO A 261 6.72 -27.44 -9.35
CA PRO A 261 6.88 -26.96 -10.72
C PRO A 261 7.65 -25.65 -10.80
N LEU A 262 7.34 -24.68 -9.94
CA LEU A 262 8.01 -23.38 -9.90
C LEU A 262 9.51 -23.50 -9.64
N ARG A 263 9.91 -24.29 -8.63
CA ARG A 263 11.34 -24.56 -8.31
C ARG A 263 12.09 -25.20 -9.47
N ARG A 264 11.41 -26.01 -10.29
CA ARG A 264 11.98 -26.65 -11.50
C ARG A 264 11.98 -25.74 -12.73
N GLY A 265 11.57 -24.48 -12.60
CA GLY A 265 11.46 -23.54 -13.72
C GLY A 265 10.25 -23.78 -14.64
N ASN A 266 9.28 -24.60 -14.21
CA ASN A 266 8.06 -24.86 -14.98
C ASN A 266 6.95 -23.88 -14.58
N LEU A 267 7.07 -22.63 -15.06
CA LEU A 267 6.08 -21.58 -14.81
C LEU A 267 4.66 -21.95 -15.30
N PRO A 268 4.44 -22.56 -16.48
CA PRO A 268 3.12 -23.04 -16.88
C PRO A 268 2.52 -24.06 -15.91
N GLY A 269 3.34 -24.98 -15.39
CA GLY A 269 2.93 -25.94 -14.36
C GLY A 269 2.51 -25.27 -13.05
N PHE A 270 3.30 -24.29 -12.58
CA PHE A 270 2.94 -23.47 -11.42
C PHE A 270 1.60 -22.77 -11.63
N VAL A 271 1.44 -22.06 -12.74
CA VAL A 271 0.23 -21.30 -13.09
C VAL A 271 -0.98 -22.23 -13.23
N GLY A 272 -0.81 -23.46 -13.70
CA GLY A 272 -1.89 -24.44 -13.82
C GLY A 272 -2.38 -25.01 -12.48
N MET A 273 -1.56 -24.95 -11.43
CA MET A 273 -1.85 -25.56 -10.12
C MET A 273 -2.28 -24.56 -9.05
N VAL A 274 -1.85 -23.29 -9.16
CA VAL A 274 -2.18 -22.29 -8.14
C VAL A 274 -3.59 -21.72 -8.30
N ARG A 275 -4.22 -21.34 -7.19
CA ARG A 275 -5.48 -20.58 -7.17
C ARG A 275 -5.22 -19.18 -6.66
N ALA A 276 -5.93 -18.19 -7.24
CA ALA A 276 -5.75 -16.81 -6.83
C ALA A 276 -6.26 -16.57 -5.41
N THR A 277 -5.38 -16.06 -4.55
CA THR A 277 -5.71 -15.63 -3.19
C THR A 277 -4.81 -14.46 -2.79
N SER A 278 -5.24 -13.67 -1.81
CA SER A 278 -4.42 -12.60 -1.28
C SER A 278 -3.37 -13.16 -0.32
N LEU A 279 -2.27 -12.43 -0.16
CA LEU A 279 -1.20 -12.74 0.78
C LEU A 279 -1.73 -12.77 2.22
N GLU A 280 -2.63 -11.85 2.54
CA GLU A 280 -3.21 -11.70 3.88
C GLU A 280 -4.04 -12.93 4.25
N ARG A 281 -4.96 -13.34 3.37
CA ARG A 281 -5.86 -14.50 3.57
C ARG A 281 -5.16 -15.84 3.39
N GLY A 282 -4.22 -15.91 2.45
CA GLY A 282 -3.52 -17.12 2.06
C GLY A 282 -2.35 -17.46 2.97
N LEU A 283 -1.74 -16.46 3.61
CA LEU A 283 -0.52 -16.61 4.41
C LEU A 283 -0.65 -15.96 5.79
N LEU A 284 -0.89 -14.64 5.89
CA LEU A 284 -0.74 -13.91 7.15
C LEU A 284 -1.75 -14.35 8.22
N GLU A 285 -3.01 -14.60 7.86
CA GLU A 285 -4.02 -15.16 8.79
C GLU A 285 -3.71 -16.57 9.28
N ARG A 286 -2.78 -17.27 8.61
CA ARG A 286 -2.53 -18.72 8.81
C ARG A 286 -1.13 -19.03 9.34
N SER A 287 -0.22 -18.07 9.31
CA SER A 287 1.17 -18.22 9.76
C SER A 287 1.27 -17.98 11.26
N ASP A 288 2.05 -18.81 11.94
CA ASP A 288 2.47 -18.65 13.34
C ASP A 288 3.87 -18.04 13.46
N ARG A 289 4.59 -17.85 12.33
CA ARG A 289 5.93 -17.27 12.26
C ARG A 289 5.92 -15.87 11.64
N LEU A 290 5.10 -15.02 12.24
CA LEU A 290 4.95 -13.61 11.88
C LEU A 290 5.35 -12.72 13.07
N LEU A 291 6.28 -11.81 12.80
CA LEU A 291 6.69 -10.72 13.68
C LEU A 291 6.11 -9.39 13.20
N VAL A 292 6.10 -8.40 14.08
CA VAL A 292 5.68 -7.04 13.74
C VAL A 292 6.66 -6.00 14.27
N VAL A 293 7.03 -5.05 13.41
CA VAL A 293 7.64 -3.78 13.81
C VAL A 293 6.64 -2.66 13.60
N ARG A 294 6.71 -1.62 14.42
CA ARG A 294 5.88 -0.42 14.25
C ARG A 294 6.51 0.54 13.25
N GLY A 295 5.68 1.09 12.36
CA GLY A 295 6.05 2.09 11.36
C GLY A 295 5.49 3.46 11.70
N GLU A 296 6.36 4.47 11.77
CA GLU A 296 5.99 5.87 12.02
C GLU A 296 6.61 6.78 10.95
N PHE A 297 6.01 6.78 9.77
CA PHE A 297 6.54 7.50 8.60
C PHE A 297 5.47 8.22 7.77
N GLY A 298 4.27 8.41 8.34
CA GLY A 298 3.10 8.93 7.64
C GLY A 298 2.65 7.97 6.54
N TRP A 299 1.56 7.24 6.76
CA TRP A 299 1.11 6.18 5.84
C TRP A 299 -0.38 6.31 5.56
N ASP A 300 -0.77 6.10 4.31
CA ASP A 300 -2.16 5.89 3.91
C ASP A 300 -2.23 4.96 2.69
N ASP A 301 -3.27 4.13 2.62
CA ASP A 301 -3.50 3.21 1.49
C ASP A 301 -4.08 3.93 0.27
N VAL A 302 -4.46 5.20 0.37
CA VAL A 302 -5.09 6.01 -0.68
C VAL A 302 -6.26 5.25 -1.33
N GLY A 303 -7.20 4.78 -0.53
CA GLY A 303 -8.33 3.98 -1.04
C GLY A 303 -9.43 4.76 -1.77
N THR A 304 -9.57 6.06 -1.53
CA THR A 304 -10.65 6.92 -2.06
C THR A 304 -10.19 8.36 -2.29
N TRP A 305 -11.00 9.16 -3.01
CA TRP A 305 -10.75 10.59 -3.16
C TRP A 305 -10.68 11.35 -1.83
N ALA A 306 -11.52 10.98 -0.85
CA ALA A 306 -11.49 11.58 0.48
C ALA A 306 -10.19 11.28 1.23
N ALA A 307 -9.56 10.12 0.97
CA ALA A 307 -8.27 9.76 1.55
C ALA A 307 -7.14 10.72 1.15
N LEU A 308 -7.23 11.38 0.00
CA LEU A 308 -6.20 12.32 -0.47
C LEU A 308 -5.99 13.50 0.48
N ARG A 309 -6.99 13.85 1.30
CA ARG A 309 -6.82 14.87 2.34
C ARG A 309 -5.83 14.48 3.42
N ARG A 310 -5.60 13.17 3.63
CA ARG A 310 -4.62 12.66 4.59
C ARG A 310 -3.25 12.40 3.95
N ALA A 311 -3.21 12.33 2.62
CA ALA A 311 -1.99 11.98 1.88
C ALA A 311 -1.30 13.18 1.23
N ARG A 312 -2.05 14.25 0.91
CA ARG A 312 -1.52 15.47 0.31
C ARG A 312 -1.21 16.54 1.36
N GLU A 313 -0.35 17.46 0.98
CA GLU A 313 -0.23 18.76 1.63
C GLU A 313 -1.54 19.54 1.45
N LEU A 314 -1.96 20.22 2.53
CA LEU A 314 -3.17 21.03 2.57
C LEU A 314 -2.79 22.49 2.86
N ASP A 315 -3.60 23.42 2.39
CA ASP A 315 -3.54 24.81 2.84
C ASP A 315 -4.11 24.98 4.27
N ASP A 316 -4.06 26.21 4.79
CA ASP A 316 -4.52 26.55 6.15
C ASP A 316 -6.03 26.28 6.36
N ASP A 317 -6.82 26.29 5.27
CA ASP A 317 -8.26 26.01 5.27
C ASP A 317 -8.58 24.53 5.00
N GLY A 318 -7.53 23.69 4.93
CA GLY A 318 -7.63 22.25 4.75
C GLY A 318 -8.00 21.81 3.33
N ASN A 319 -7.80 22.66 2.32
CA ASN A 319 -7.94 22.30 0.91
C ASN A 319 -6.68 21.62 0.38
N GLY A 320 -6.86 20.56 -0.41
CA GLY A 320 -5.78 19.87 -1.10
C GLY A 320 -5.94 19.96 -2.61
N ALA A 321 -4.89 20.32 -3.32
CA ALA A 321 -4.90 20.43 -4.78
C ALA A 321 -3.75 19.63 -5.42
N SER A 322 -3.99 19.18 -6.64
CA SER A 322 -2.96 18.77 -7.61
C SER A 322 -3.30 19.52 -8.89
N GLY A 323 -2.31 20.19 -9.50
CA GLY A 323 -2.52 21.12 -10.61
C GLY A 323 -2.92 22.54 -10.17
N ASP A 324 -3.37 23.36 -11.11
CA ASP A 324 -3.66 24.79 -10.89
C ASP A 324 -5.08 25.01 -10.31
N ALA A 325 -5.14 25.20 -9.00
CA ALA A 325 -6.37 25.46 -8.26
C ALA A 325 -6.24 26.72 -7.37
N ARG A 326 -7.36 27.45 -7.22
CA ARG A 326 -7.49 28.58 -6.29
C ARG A 326 -8.72 28.40 -5.41
N PHE A 327 -8.55 28.65 -4.13
CA PHE A 327 -9.59 28.59 -3.12
C PHE A 327 -9.84 30.01 -2.60
N VAL A 328 -11.11 30.41 -2.55
CA VAL A 328 -11.54 31.71 -2.01
C VAL A 328 -12.79 31.45 -1.18
N ASP A 329 -12.78 31.74 0.11
CA ASP A 329 -13.88 31.41 1.03
C ASP A 329 -14.33 29.94 0.90
N ALA A 330 -13.35 29.03 0.84
CA ALA A 330 -13.57 27.63 0.50
C ALA A 330 -12.71 26.75 1.41
N GLU A 331 -13.32 25.75 2.02
CA GLU A 331 -12.66 24.92 3.03
C GLU A 331 -12.75 23.44 2.68
N SER A 332 -11.75 22.68 3.10
CA SER A 332 -11.88 21.23 3.16
C SER A 332 -12.10 20.53 1.81
N ASN A 333 -11.71 21.17 0.69
CA ASN A 333 -11.92 20.66 -0.67
C ASN A 333 -10.76 19.79 -1.18
N VAL A 334 -11.04 18.96 -2.18
CA VAL A 334 -10.02 18.21 -2.94
C VAL A 334 -10.16 18.54 -4.42
N VAL A 335 -9.07 19.02 -5.02
CA VAL A 335 -9.01 19.29 -6.46
C VAL A 335 -7.94 18.43 -7.12
N HIS A 336 -8.28 17.83 -8.26
CA HIS A 336 -7.31 17.22 -9.16
C HIS A 336 -7.50 17.85 -10.55
N ALA A 337 -6.71 18.89 -10.82
CA ALA A 337 -6.75 19.69 -12.02
C ALA A 337 -5.76 19.15 -13.06
N GLY A 338 -6.13 18.06 -13.74
CA GLY A 338 -5.33 17.48 -14.83
C GLY A 338 -5.37 18.31 -16.12
N HIS A 339 -6.34 19.22 -16.24
CA HIS A 339 -6.43 20.18 -17.35
C HIS A 339 -7.09 21.50 -16.90
N GLY A 340 -6.60 22.62 -17.43
CA GLY A 340 -7.15 23.95 -17.16
C GLY A 340 -6.85 24.47 -15.76
N ARG A 341 -7.64 25.45 -15.32
CA ARG A 341 -7.54 26.10 -14.00
C ARG A 341 -8.86 25.99 -13.26
N VAL A 342 -8.81 25.70 -11.97
CA VAL A 342 -9.99 25.49 -11.13
C VAL A 342 -10.06 26.59 -10.07
N VAL A 343 -11.23 27.23 -9.93
CA VAL A 343 -11.49 28.20 -8.86
C VAL A 343 -12.69 27.72 -8.06
N LEU A 344 -12.51 27.52 -6.75
CA LEU A 344 -13.59 27.23 -5.81
C LEU A 344 -13.86 28.49 -4.98
N TYR A 345 -15.11 28.94 -4.99
CA TYR A 345 -15.56 30.11 -4.25
C TYR A 345 -16.79 29.78 -3.41
N GLY A 346 -16.73 29.94 -2.09
CA GLY A 346 -17.87 29.76 -1.19
C GLY A 346 -18.33 28.30 -1.02
N VAL A 347 -17.48 27.33 -1.35
CA VAL A 347 -17.84 25.90 -1.35
C VAL A 347 -16.91 25.08 -0.47
N ASN A 348 -17.51 24.12 0.24
CA ASN A 348 -16.82 23.32 1.23
C ASN A 348 -16.99 21.82 0.95
N ARG A 349 -15.98 21.03 1.28
CA ARG A 349 -15.99 19.55 1.18
C ARG A 349 -16.34 19.04 -0.23
N MET A 350 -15.92 19.75 -1.27
CA MET A 350 -16.10 19.36 -2.66
C MET A 350 -14.92 18.53 -3.16
N LEU A 351 -15.21 17.59 -4.05
CA LEU A 351 -14.25 16.96 -4.95
C LEU A 351 -14.45 17.56 -6.34
N VAL A 352 -13.39 18.09 -6.93
CA VAL A 352 -13.36 18.53 -8.33
C VAL A 352 -12.22 17.84 -9.06
N VAL A 353 -12.54 17.10 -10.11
CA VAL A 353 -11.56 16.44 -10.99
C VAL A 353 -11.75 16.98 -12.39
N THR A 354 -10.75 17.66 -12.95
CA THR A 354 -10.77 18.11 -14.34
C THR A 354 -9.78 17.30 -15.16
N LEU A 355 -10.28 16.74 -16.26
CA LEU A 355 -9.52 16.07 -17.31
C LEU A 355 -9.88 16.73 -18.64
N ASP A 356 -9.13 16.45 -19.69
CA ASP A 356 -9.51 16.92 -21.03
C ASP A 356 -10.89 16.35 -21.40
N GLY A 357 -11.80 17.23 -21.82
CA GLY A 357 -13.18 16.87 -22.19
C GLY A 357 -14.12 16.41 -21.07
N LEU A 358 -13.67 16.29 -19.82
CA LEU A 358 -14.51 15.84 -18.69
C LEU A 358 -14.17 16.57 -17.39
N THR A 359 -15.21 17.09 -16.73
CA THR A 359 -15.11 17.61 -15.36
C THR A 359 -16.08 16.86 -14.47
N PHE A 360 -15.55 16.25 -13.41
CA PHE A 360 -16.33 15.58 -12.40
C PHE A 360 -16.36 16.42 -11.12
N VAL A 361 -17.55 16.69 -10.61
CA VAL A 361 -17.77 17.45 -9.38
C VAL A 361 -18.73 16.68 -8.50
N THR A 362 -18.37 16.51 -7.23
CA THR A 362 -19.25 15.90 -6.22
C THR A 362 -18.85 16.38 -4.82
N THR A 363 -19.58 16.00 -3.79
CA THR A 363 -19.13 16.16 -2.40
C THR A 363 -18.18 15.03 -2.02
N LEU A 364 -17.25 15.28 -1.11
CA LEU A 364 -16.34 14.26 -0.60
C LEU A 364 -17.09 13.07 0.03
N ASP A 365 -18.24 13.32 0.65
CA ASP A 365 -19.08 12.27 1.24
C ASP A 365 -19.60 11.32 0.16
N ARG A 366 -20.06 11.87 -0.98
CA ARG A 366 -20.55 11.10 -2.13
C ARG A 366 -19.44 10.44 -2.93
N ALA A 367 -18.20 10.95 -2.84
CA ALA A 367 -17.05 10.37 -3.53
C ALA A 367 -16.64 8.98 -3.01
N THR A 368 -17.21 8.54 -1.88
CA THR A 368 -16.99 7.19 -1.33
C THR A 368 -17.82 6.10 -2.02
N ASP A 369 -18.93 6.47 -2.70
CA ASP A 369 -19.82 5.56 -3.42
C ASP A 369 -20.04 6.03 -4.86
N LEU A 370 -19.09 5.69 -5.74
CA LEU A 370 -19.14 6.01 -7.16
C LEU A 370 -19.96 5.00 -7.98
N ASN A 371 -20.25 3.81 -7.44
CA ASN A 371 -20.93 2.75 -8.19
C ASN A 371 -22.30 3.21 -8.67
N ARG A 372 -23.07 3.86 -7.77
CA ARG A 372 -24.37 4.41 -8.11
C ARG A 372 -24.31 5.45 -9.24
N LEU A 373 -23.26 6.27 -9.27
CA LEU A 373 -23.06 7.24 -10.35
C LEU A 373 -22.76 6.52 -11.67
N LEU A 374 -21.81 5.59 -11.65
CA LEU A 374 -21.37 4.86 -12.85
C LEU A 374 -22.56 4.11 -13.49
N ASP A 375 -23.43 3.51 -12.69
CA ASP A 375 -24.64 2.82 -13.17
C ASP A 375 -25.63 3.75 -13.90
N GLN A 376 -25.65 5.04 -13.55
CA GLN A 376 -26.56 6.03 -14.14
C GLN A 376 -25.95 6.81 -15.31
N LEU A 377 -24.62 6.81 -15.45
CA LEU A 377 -23.96 7.49 -16.56
C LEU A 377 -24.25 6.79 -17.90
N PRO A 378 -24.55 7.55 -18.97
CA PRO A 378 -24.60 7.01 -20.32
C PRO A 378 -23.28 6.34 -20.68
N GLY A 379 -23.32 5.29 -21.51
CA GLY A 379 -22.11 4.58 -21.95
C GLY A 379 -21.07 5.48 -22.62
N SER A 380 -21.49 6.58 -23.25
CA SER A 380 -20.61 7.58 -23.86
C SER A 380 -19.82 8.43 -22.84
N MET A 381 -20.27 8.51 -21.59
CA MET A 381 -19.59 9.23 -20.50
C MET A 381 -18.88 8.29 -19.53
N ARG A 382 -19.19 6.99 -19.57
CA ARG A 382 -18.36 5.95 -18.95
C ARG A 382 -17.11 5.82 -19.81
N ILE A 383 -16.07 6.60 -19.49
CA ILE A 383 -14.80 6.61 -20.24
C ILE A 383 -14.36 5.17 -20.56
N HIS A 384 -14.57 4.75 -21.81
CA HIS A 384 -13.93 3.63 -22.46
C HIS A 384 -12.93 4.25 -23.45
N PRO A 385 -11.61 4.17 -23.23
CA PRO A 385 -10.65 4.71 -24.17
C PRO A 385 -10.43 3.70 -25.30
N ALA A 386 -11.47 3.41 -26.08
CA ALA A 386 -11.22 2.96 -27.45
C ALA A 386 -11.13 4.24 -28.28
N GLY A 387 -9.93 4.55 -28.77
CA GLY A 387 -9.71 5.63 -29.73
C GLY A 387 -10.62 5.49 -30.96
N PRO A 388 -10.64 6.49 -31.87
CA PRO A 388 -11.50 6.45 -33.04
C PRO A 388 -11.27 5.16 -33.84
N PRO A 389 -12.30 4.61 -34.52
CA PRO A 389 -12.14 3.38 -35.29
C PRO A 389 -10.99 3.56 -36.27
N ARG A 390 -10.01 2.64 -36.22
CA ARG A 390 -8.99 2.56 -37.27
C ARG A 390 -9.73 2.35 -38.59
N ALA A 391 -9.44 3.24 -39.55
CA ALA A 391 -9.97 3.20 -40.90
C ALA A 391 -9.61 1.90 -41.63
#